data_AF-A0A914JRK5-F1
#
_entry.id   AF-A0A914JRK5-F1
#
_cell.length_a   1.000
_cell.length_b   1.000
_cell.length_c   1.000
_cell.angle_alpha   90.00
_cell.angle_beta   90.00
_cell.angle_gamma   90.00
#
_symmetry.space_group_name_H-M   'P 1'
#
loop_
_entity.id
_entity.type
_entity.pdbx_description
1 polymer ?
#
loop_
_entity_poly.entity_id
_entity_poly.type
_entity_poly.pdbx_seq_one_letter_code
_entity_poly.pdbx_strand_id
1 'polypeptide(L)'
;MVSQFTAGILSLFFNFYVAAKLFLNRNLRSDKNVTKQEAKLVIFTFMNFICQLSLVIFEICLISFKDPNILEFLYNAFDFITDFSALAPAYFMLIVNRKLRQHLAETFCLKTT
;
A
#
# COMPACT_ATOMS: atom_id res chain seq x y z
N MET A 1 -5.62 19.15 7.01
CA MET A 1 -4.49 18.55 7.76
C MET A 1 -4.95 17.56 8.82
N VAL A 2 -5.68 17.95 9.89
CA VAL A 2 -6.09 17.01 10.96
C VAL A 2 -6.91 15.79 10.47
N SER A 3 -7.76 15.95 9.44
CA SER A 3 -8.59 14.86 8.90
C SER A 3 -7.83 13.82 8.07
N GLN A 4 -6.76 14.23 7.37
CA GLN A 4 -5.92 13.31 6.60
C GLN A 4 -5.02 12.50 7.51
N PHE A 5 -4.49 13.10 8.58
CA PHE A 5 -3.70 12.39 9.58
C PHE A 5 -4.50 11.28 10.29
N THR A 6 -5.73 11.58 10.72
CA THR A 6 -6.60 10.57 11.33
C THR A 6 -7.01 9.49 10.33
N ALA A 7 -7.30 9.86 9.07
CA ALA A 7 -7.60 8.89 8.02
C ALA A 7 -6.40 7.98 7.70
N GLY A 8 -5.18 8.53 7.65
CA GLY A 8 -3.94 7.79 7.44
C GLY A 8 -3.67 6.79 8.57
N ILE A 9 -3.78 7.23 9.83
CA ILE A 9 -3.65 6.34 10.99
C ILE A 9 -4.71 5.24 10.97
N LEU A 10 -5.99 5.57 10.71
CA LEU A 10 -7.06 4.58 10.68
C LEU A 10 -6.85 3.55 9.55
N SER A 11 -6.44 4.03 8.37
CA SER A 11 -6.06 3.19 7.22
C SER A 11 -4.90 2.26 7.55
N LEU A 12 -3.91 2.74 8.31
CA LEU A 12 -2.74 1.98 8.73
C LEU A 12 -3.11 0.85 9.70
N PHE A 13 -3.93 1.14 10.72
CA PHE A 13 -4.48 0.12 11.63
C PHE A 13 -5.31 -0.93 10.88
N PHE A 14 -6.13 -0.50 9.92
CA PHE A 14 -6.95 -1.41 9.14
C PHE A 14 -6.11 -2.35 8.26
N ASN A 15 -5.13 -1.82 7.52
CA ASN A 15 -4.23 -2.64 6.69
C ASN A 15 -3.42 -3.62 7.55
N PHE A 16 -2.91 -3.18 8.71
CA PHE A 16 -2.21 -4.07 9.65
C PHE A 16 -3.11 -5.20 10.16
N TYR A 17 -4.33 -4.87 10.60
CA TYR A 17 -5.30 -5.85 11.07
C TYR A 17 -5.64 -6.88 9.99
N VAL A 18 -5.87 -6.45 8.75
CA VAL A 18 -6.16 -7.34 7.62
C VAL A 18 -4.96 -8.25 7.33
N ALA A 19 -3.74 -7.72 7.31
CA ALA A 19 -2.52 -8.52 7.12
C ALA A 19 -2.36 -9.57 8.21
N ALA A 20 -2.53 -9.18 9.48
CA ALA A 20 -2.43 -10.07 10.63
C ALA A 20 -3.51 -11.17 10.59
N LYS A 21 -4.76 -10.82 10.28
CA LYS A 21 -5.88 -11.77 10.17
C LYS A 21 -5.66 -12.77 9.04
N LEU A 22 -5.19 -12.32 7.88
CA LEU A 22 -4.87 -13.20 6.74
C LEU A 22 -3.69 -14.11 7.06
N PHE A 23 -2.66 -13.62 7.75
CA PHE A 23 -1.52 -14.42 8.19
C PHE A 23 -1.94 -15.51 9.20
N LEU A 24 -2.76 -15.16 10.20
CA LEU A 24 -3.29 -16.09 11.19
C LEU A 24 -4.20 -17.16 10.56
N ASN A 25 -5.07 -16.77 9.61
CA ASN A 25 -5.94 -17.71 8.89
C ASN A 25 -5.17 -18.70 8.00
N ARG A 26 -3.97 -18.32 7.53
CA ARG A 26 -3.14 -19.17 6.67
C ARG A 26 -2.65 -20.43 7.38
N ASN A 27 -2.52 -20.39 8.71
CA ASN A 27 -2.21 -21.56 9.53
C ASN A 27 -3.41 -22.51 9.73
N LEU A 28 -4.63 -22.10 9.33
CA LEU A 28 -5.87 -22.84 9.56
C LEU A 28 -6.44 -23.52 8.30
N ARG A 29 -5.90 -23.25 7.11
CA ARG A 29 -6.43 -23.80 5.83
C ARG A 29 -5.43 -24.69 5.10
N SER A 30 -5.84 -25.93 4.87
CA SER A 30 -5.08 -27.03 4.25
C SER A 30 -4.92 -26.93 2.72
N ASP A 31 -5.63 -26.02 2.07
CA ASP A 31 -5.74 -26.03 0.60
C ASP A 31 -4.59 -25.24 -0.08
N LYS A 32 -3.75 -25.94 -0.86
CA LYS A 32 -2.50 -25.41 -1.46
C LYS A 32 -2.69 -24.25 -2.45
N ASN A 33 -3.83 -24.21 -3.14
CA ASN A 33 -4.11 -23.14 -4.11
C ASN A 33 -4.66 -21.88 -3.44
N VAL A 34 -5.47 -22.04 -2.39
CA VAL A 34 -5.98 -20.95 -1.55
C VAL A 34 -4.83 -20.27 -0.82
N THR A 35 -3.90 -21.06 -0.26
CA THR A 35 -2.70 -20.53 0.42
C THR A 35 -1.79 -19.69 -0.48
N LYS A 36 -1.70 -19.97 -1.79
CA LYS A 36 -0.93 -19.12 -2.74
C LYS A 36 -1.60 -17.77 -3.01
N GLN A 37 -2.92 -17.73 -3.11
CA GLN A 37 -3.67 -16.48 -3.28
C GLN A 37 -3.68 -15.66 -1.98
N GLU A 38 -3.85 -16.32 -0.83
CA GLU A 38 -3.76 -15.67 0.49
C GLU A 38 -2.36 -15.09 0.72
N ALA A 39 -1.28 -15.80 0.35
CA ALA A 39 0.08 -15.27 0.44
C ALA A 39 0.27 -13.98 -0.36
N LYS A 40 -0.27 -13.96 -1.58
CA LYS A 40 -0.25 -12.81 -2.48
C LYS A 40 -1.02 -11.62 -1.91
N LEU A 41 -2.18 -11.86 -1.31
CA LEU A 41 -2.97 -10.86 -0.59
C LEU A 41 -2.25 -10.33 0.65
N VAL A 42 -1.61 -11.20 1.44
CA VAL A 42 -0.80 -10.78 2.59
C VAL A 42 0.33 -9.86 2.15
N ILE A 43 1.09 -10.25 1.12
CA ILE A 43 2.18 -9.42 0.58
C ILE A 43 1.63 -8.06 0.11
N PHE A 44 0.53 -8.05 -0.64
CA PHE A 44 -0.11 -6.82 -1.08
C PHE A 44 -0.49 -5.90 0.09
N THR A 45 -1.18 -6.44 1.09
CA THR A 45 -1.59 -5.68 2.27
C THR A 45 -0.39 -5.17 3.06
N PHE A 46 0.69 -5.95 3.16
CA PHE A 46 1.91 -5.56 3.85
C PHE A 46 2.65 -4.43 3.13
N MET A 47 2.74 -4.48 1.79
CA MET A 47 3.32 -3.40 1.00
C MET A 47 2.50 -2.11 1.13
N ASN A 48 1.16 -2.21 1.09
CA ASN A 48 0.28 -1.06 1.30
C ASN A 48 0.45 -0.46 2.72
N PHE A 49 0.57 -1.32 3.73
CA PHE A 49 0.85 -0.90 5.10
C PHE A 49 2.18 -0.12 5.21
N ILE A 50 3.26 -0.61 4.59
CA ILE A 50 4.56 0.08 4.59
C ILE A 50 4.44 1.45 3.93
N CYS A 51 3.76 1.56 2.79
CA CYS A 51 3.52 2.84 2.10
C CYS A 51 2.75 3.84 2.98
N GLN A 52 1.69 3.39 3.66
CA GLN A 52 0.92 4.24 4.58
C GLN A 52 1.77 4.65 5.80
N LEU A 53 2.61 3.75 6.32
CA LEU A 53 3.49 4.05 7.43
C LEU A 53 4.55 5.10 7.07
N SER A 54 5.12 5.02 5.88
CA SER A 54 6.07 6.05 5.41
C SER A 54 5.43 7.44 5.32
N LEU A 55 4.17 7.56 4.91
CA LEU A 55 3.45 8.84 4.88
C LEU A 55 3.29 9.43 6.28
N VAL A 56 2.81 8.62 7.23
CA VAL A 56 2.59 9.08 8.61
C VAL A 56 3.91 9.51 9.26
N ILE A 57 5.00 8.77 9.04
CA ILE A 57 6.33 9.14 9.54
C ILE A 57 6.78 10.49 8.95
N PHE A 58 6.61 10.69 7.64
CA PHE A 58 6.97 11.96 7.00
C PHE A 58 6.13 13.14 7.51
N GLU A 59 4.83 12.94 7.73
CA GLU A 59 3.95 13.98 8.28
C GLU A 59 4.38 14.37 9.71
N ILE A 60 4.79 13.40 10.53
CA ILE A 60 5.37 13.66 11.86
C ILE A 60 6.69 14.44 11.74
N CYS A 61 7.55 14.09 10.79
CA CYS A 61 8.79 14.84 10.54
C CYS A 61 8.50 16.29 10.14
N LEU A 62 7.58 16.53 9.22
CA LEU A 62 7.18 17.88 8.79
C LEU A 62 6.74 18.77 9.96
N ILE A 63 6.02 18.21 10.93
CA ILE A 63 5.56 18.95 12.12
C ILE A 63 6.71 19.21 13.12
N SER A 64 7.73 18.34 13.14
CA SER A 64 8.79 18.35 14.15
C SER A 64 9.99 19.24 13.77
N PHE A 65 10.25 19.43 12.48
CA PHE A 65 11.36 20.27 12.01
C PHE A 65 10.97 21.75 11.93
N LYS A 66 11.85 22.63 12.41
CA LYS A 66 11.67 24.09 12.39
C LYS A 66 12.60 24.82 11.42
N ASP A 67 13.58 24.12 10.85
CA ASP A 67 14.51 24.69 9.88
C ASP A 67 13.80 24.82 8.51
N PRO A 68 13.71 26.03 7.94
CA PRO A 68 12.97 26.26 6.70
C PRO A 68 13.56 25.54 5.48
N ASN A 69 14.88 25.33 5.41
CA ASN A 69 15.51 24.61 4.30
C ASN A 69 15.20 23.11 4.35
N ILE A 70 15.18 22.55 5.56
CA ILE A 70 14.81 21.15 5.79
C ILE A 70 13.32 20.96 5.53
N LEU A 71 12.50 21.94 5.93
CA LEU A 71 11.05 21.90 5.75
C LEU A 71 10.66 21.87 4.27
N GLU A 72 11.28 22.71 3.42
CA GLU A 72 11.03 22.71 1.98
C GLU A 72 11.40 21.36 1.32
N PHE A 73 12.55 20.79 1.69
CA PHE A 73 12.94 19.46 1.23
C PHE A 73 11.94 18.38 1.67
N LEU A 74 11.49 18.42 2.94
CA LEU A 74 10.51 17.48 3.47
C LEU A 74 9.14 17.61 2.79
N TYR A 75 8.72 18.82 2.43
CA TYR A 75 7.46 19.04 1.69
C TYR A 75 7.53 18.43 0.29
N ASN A 76 8.60 18.71 -0.47
CA ASN A 76 8.78 18.13 -1.80
C ASN A 76 8.86 16.59 -1.76
N ALA A 77 9.55 16.04 -0.75
CA ALA A 77 9.61 14.60 -0.54
C ALA A 77 8.24 14.02 -0.14
N PHE A 78 7.46 14.73 0.68
CA PHE A 78 6.13 14.31 1.10
C PHE A 78 5.14 14.26 -0.06
N ASP A 79 5.14 15.26 -0.94
CA ASP A 79 4.29 15.26 -2.14
C ASP A 79 4.61 14.06 -3.03
N PHE A 80 5.90 13.79 -3.28
CA PHE A 80 6.32 12.63 -4.07
C PHE A 80 5.87 11.30 -3.44
N ILE A 81 6.03 11.14 -2.12
CA ILE A 81 5.62 9.92 -1.41
C ILE A 81 4.10 9.79 -1.42
N THR A 82 3.36 10.89 -1.32
CA THR A 82 1.90 10.91 -1.39
C THR A 82 1.41 10.42 -2.75
N ASP A 83 1.94 10.96 -3.84
CA ASP A 83 1.60 10.52 -5.19
C ASP A 83 1.98 9.05 -5.42
N PHE A 84 3.19 8.66 -5.00
CA PHE A 84 3.64 7.28 -5.11
C PHE A 84 2.73 6.32 -4.32
N SER A 85 2.33 6.70 -3.11
CA SER A 85 1.46 5.89 -2.25
C SER A 85 0.04 5.73 -2.79
N ALA A 86 -0.46 6.70 -3.56
CA ALA A 86 -1.76 6.61 -4.21
C ALA A 86 -1.73 5.66 -5.41
N LEU A 87 -0.61 5.62 -6.14
CA LEU A 87 -0.43 4.78 -7.33
C LEU A 87 0.05 3.36 -7.01
N ALA A 88 0.87 3.20 -5.97
CA ALA A 88 1.51 1.94 -5.61
C ALA A 88 0.51 0.78 -5.43
N PRO A 89 -0.66 0.94 -4.78
CA PRO A 89 -1.65 -0.13 -4.67
C PRO A 89 -2.14 -0.62 -6.04
N ALA A 90 -2.40 0.27 -6.99
CA ALA A 90 -2.83 -0.14 -8.34
C ALA A 90 -1.72 -0.94 -9.05
N TYR A 91 -0.46 -0.48 -8.96
CA TYR A 91 0.70 -1.19 -9.50
C TYR A 91 0.91 -2.57 -8.85
N PHE A 92 0.83 -2.66 -7.52
CA PHE A 92 0.96 -3.94 -6.84
C PHE A 92 -0.19 -4.89 -7.20
N MET A 93 -1.41 -4.37 -7.37
CA MET A 93 -2.54 -5.20 -7.77
C MET A 93 -2.36 -5.77 -9.19
N LEU A 94 -1.81 -5.00 -10.13
CA LEU A 94 -1.42 -5.46 -11.46
C LEU A 94 -0.36 -6.58 -11.42
N ILE A 95 0.65 -6.43 -10.56
CA ILE A 95 1.74 -7.41 -10.41
C ILE A 95 1.24 -8.71 -9.76
N VAL A 96 0.37 -8.61 -8.76
CA VAL A 96 -0.06 -9.74 -7.94
C VAL A 96 -1.23 -10.50 -8.58
N ASN A 97 -2.18 -9.77 -9.20
CA ASN A 97 -3.43 -10.31 -9.74
C ASN A 97 -3.34 -10.55 -11.26
N ARG A 98 -3.05 -11.80 -11.64
CA ARG A 98 -2.95 -12.23 -13.05
C ARG A 98 -4.26 -12.05 -13.81
N LYS A 99 -5.43 -12.28 -13.17
CA LYS A 99 -6.74 -12.11 -13.81
C LYS A 99 -7.02 -10.65 -14.15
N LEU A 100 -6.72 -9.74 -13.22
CA LEU A 100 -6.87 -8.30 -13.46
C LEU A 100 -6.01 -7.85 -14.66
N ARG A 101 -4.78 -8.36 -14.75
CA ARG A 101 -3.87 -8.07 -15.86
C ARG A 101 -4.39 -8.59 -17.20
N GLN A 102 -4.97 -9.79 -17.22
CA GLN A 102 -5.60 -10.36 -18.42
C GLN A 102 -6.79 -9.50 -18.87
N HIS A 103 -7.68 -9.13 -17.96
CA HIS A 103 -8.82 -8.26 -18.30
C HIS A 103 -8.39 -6.87 -18.77
N LEU A 104 -7.35 -6.28 -18.18
CA LEU A 104 -6.82 -5.00 -18.67
C LEU A 104 -6.19 -5.15 -20.05
N ALA A 105 -5.45 -6.23 -20.31
CA ALA A 105 -4.88 -6.48 -21.63
C ALA A 105 -5.97 -6.70 -22.69
N GLU A 106 -7.05 -7.42 -22.36
CA GLU A 106 -8.24 -7.58 -23.21
C GLU A 106 -8.91 -6.22 -23.47
N THR A 107 -9.16 -5.43 -22.42
CA THR A 107 -9.82 -4.11 -22.51
C THR A 107 -9.03 -3.13 -23.37
N PHE A 108 -7.69 -3.13 -23.27
CA PHE A 108 -6.82 -2.27 -24.06
C PHE A 108 -6.35 -2.91 -25.38
N CYS A 109 -6.86 -4.09 -25.74
CA CYS A 109 -6.43 -4.84 -26.94
C CYS A 109 -4.91 -5.06 -27.02
N LEU A 110 -4.24 -5.13 -25.87
CA LEU A 110 -2.81 -5.42 -25.78
C LEU A 110 -2.62 -6.92 -25.94
N LYS A 111 -1.96 -7.37 -27.02
CA LYS A 111 -1.61 -8.77 -27.20
C LYS A 111 -0.73 -9.22 -26.02
N THR A 112 -1.26 -10.11 -25.19
CA THR A 112 -0.47 -10.80 -24.17
C THR A 112 0.38 -11.85 -24.88
N THR A 113 1.63 -11.51 -25.21
CA THR A 113 2.70 -12.49 -25.51
C THR A 113 3.15 -13.18 -24.25
#